data_AF-A0A4Z0ACZ7-F1
#
_entry.id   AF-A0A4Z0ACZ7-F1
#
_cell.length_a   1.000
_cell.length_b   1.000
_cell.length_c   1.000
_cell.angle_alpha   90.00
_cell.angle_beta   90.00
_cell.angle_gamma   90.00
#
_symmetry.space_group_name_H-M   'P 1'
#
loop_
_entity.id
_entity.type
_entity.pdbx_description
1 polymer ?
#
loop_
_entity_poly.entity_id
_entity_poly.type
_entity_poly.pdbx_seq_one_letter_code
_entity_poly.pdbx_strand_id
1 'polypeptide(L)'
;MENRQGKGLSFARRIYRPRIIGTAMCCISVIAALYPLAKPGWIWSLLLVNGFVWPHLAYLLASRSKFPYDAEQRNLLWDALFSGFWAATLQFTPLTTVTLLSMVAMNNVAAGGKRLLIRGALAQVAGVGVAGLLFGIHFNPSVSLVQVYACLPMLTLYPMAIGMVCYKLAIKLSEHKRALSALSRIDSLTGLLNHGSWKDLLQLKFHKCQQQQGHATIALIDIDHFKQINDSHGHIVGDAVLRQLSVELRRALRENDLAGRYGGDEFCVILPQMPLAQAALAMERVRETFSNYRNPQIPQLRVSLSIGLAQFQQSYTDAAMWLNAADRALYVAKDTGRNRVNISDDVIAQTA
;
A
#
# COMPACT_ATOMS: atom_id res chain seq x y z
N MET A 1 13.41 19.05 7.51
CA MET A 1 14.71 18.47 7.05
C MET A 1 15.20 17.35 7.97
N GLU A 2 14.95 17.39 9.29
CA GLU A 2 15.35 16.35 10.26
C GLU A 2 14.80 14.94 9.95
N ASN A 3 13.57 14.83 9.44
CA ASN A 3 12.96 13.54 9.12
C ASN A 3 13.68 12.79 7.96
N ARG A 4 14.48 13.49 7.13
CA ARG A 4 15.33 12.85 6.10
C ARG A 4 16.65 12.34 6.67
N GLN A 5 17.21 13.00 7.69
CA GLN A 5 18.44 12.56 8.35
C GLN A 5 18.23 11.28 9.17
N GLY A 6 17.18 11.22 9.99
CA GLY A 6 16.86 10.04 10.79
C GLY A 6 16.55 8.79 9.94
N LYS A 7 15.77 8.96 8.86
CA LYS A 7 15.48 7.88 7.91
C LYS A 7 16.73 7.42 7.14
N GLY A 8 17.64 8.33 6.81
CA GLY A 8 18.91 8.00 6.16
C GLY A 8 19.85 7.18 7.04
N LEU A 9 19.98 7.53 8.33
CA LEU A 9 20.79 6.77 9.30
C LEU A 9 20.25 5.35 9.54
N SER A 10 18.92 5.21 9.62
CA SER A 10 18.26 3.91 9.70
C SER A 10 18.60 3.03 8.48
N PHE A 11 18.56 3.62 7.28
CA PHE A 11 18.94 2.94 6.05
C PHE A 11 20.40 2.48 6.04
N ALA A 12 21.34 3.36 6.39
CA ALA A 12 22.76 3.02 6.47
C ALA A 12 23.04 1.89 7.49
N ARG A 13 22.41 1.94 8.67
CA ARG A 13 22.53 0.89 9.69
C ARG A 13 21.97 -0.45 9.21
N ARG A 14 20.89 -0.43 8.44
CA ARG A 14 20.26 -1.63 7.89
C ARG A 14 21.12 -2.30 6.81
N ILE A 15 21.84 -1.53 6.00
CA ILE A 15 22.72 -2.04 4.95
C ILE A 15 24.05 -2.54 5.50
N TYR A 16 24.53 -1.97 6.60
CA TYR A 16 25.85 -2.27 7.16
C TYR A 16 26.13 -3.75 7.41
N ARG A 17 25.25 -4.47 8.13
CA ARG A 17 25.43 -5.91 8.43
C ARG A 17 25.41 -6.76 7.14
N PRO A 18 24.41 -6.62 6.25
CA PRO A 18 24.44 -7.28 4.94
C PRO A 18 25.69 -6.97 4.11
N ARG A 19 26.21 -5.73 4.15
CA ARG A 19 27.43 -5.35 3.43
C ARG A 19 28.65 -6.13 3.95
N ILE A 20 28.86 -6.19 5.28
CA ILE A 20 29.99 -6.95 5.87
C ILE A 20 29.96 -8.42 5.43
N ILE A 21 28.80 -9.06 5.57
CA ILE A 21 28.64 -10.48 5.21
C ILE A 21 28.89 -10.65 3.72
N GLY A 22 28.30 -9.76 2.91
CA GLY A 22 28.44 -9.78 1.47
C GLY A 22 29.89 -9.62 0.99
N THR A 23 30.62 -8.60 1.47
CA THR A 23 32.00 -8.36 1.06
C THR A 23 32.95 -9.44 1.57
N ALA A 24 32.71 -10.03 2.74
CA ALA A 24 33.48 -11.17 3.23
C ALA A 24 33.27 -12.42 2.36
N MET A 25 32.03 -12.73 1.98
CA MET A 25 31.73 -13.84 1.07
C MET A 25 32.35 -13.60 -0.32
N CYS A 26 32.24 -12.39 -0.86
CA CYS A 26 32.92 -12.03 -2.11
C CYS A 26 34.44 -12.16 -2.01
N CYS A 27 35.04 -11.75 -0.90
CA CYS A 27 36.47 -11.86 -0.67
C CYS A 27 36.94 -13.32 -0.82
N ILE A 28 36.22 -14.28 -0.22
CA ILE A 28 36.51 -15.72 -0.35
C ILE A 28 36.43 -16.17 -1.82
N SER A 29 35.37 -15.79 -2.54
CA SER A 29 35.21 -16.15 -3.97
C SER A 29 36.30 -15.53 -4.86
N VAL A 30 36.70 -14.29 -4.57
CA VAL A 30 37.78 -13.59 -5.29
C VAL A 30 39.13 -14.22 -4.99
N ILE A 31 39.44 -14.58 -3.73
CA ILE A 31 40.68 -15.30 -3.35
C ILE A 31 40.83 -16.58 -4.16
N ALA A 32 39.77 -17.40 -4.25
CA ALA A 32 39.79 -18.66 -4.98
C ALA A 32 40.07 -18.48 -6.48
N ALA A 33 39.62 -17.38 -7.07
CA ALA A 33 39.87 -17.06 -8.48
C ALA A 33 41.20 -16.31 -8.72
N LEU A 34 41.70 -15.60 -7.72
CA LEU A 34 42.93 -14.79 -7.80
C LEU A 34 44.18 -15.63 -7.59
N TYR A 35 44.13 -16.65 -6.72
CA TYR A 35 45.26 -17.49 -6.34
C TYR A 35 46.03 -18.08 -7.54
N PRO A 36 45.38 -18.61 -8.59
CA PRO A 36 46.09 -19.15 -9.76
C PRO A 36 46.77 -18.11 -10.64
N LEU A 37 46.41 -16.83 -10.52
CA LEU A 37 46.85 -15.76 -11.44
C LEU A 37 48.17 -15.10 -11.01
N ALA A 38 48.79 -15.56 -9.91
CA ALA A 38 50.08 -15.08 -9.40
C ALA A 38 50.21 -13.54 -9.38
N LYS A 39 49.13 -12.84 -9.01
CA LYS A 39 49.08 -11.37 -9.02
C LYS A 39 50.01 -10.77 -7.95
N PRO A 40 50.51 -9.53 -8.16
CA PRO A 40 51.40 -8.86 -7.21
C PRO A 40 50.82 -8.77 -5.79
N GLY A 41 51.69 -8.78 -4.77
CA GLY A 41 51.29 -8.77 -3.36
C GLY A 41 50.36 -7.60 -2.96
N TRP A 42 50.51 -6.43 -3.59
CA TRP A 42 49.66 -5.28 -3.31
C TRP A 42 48.18 -5.49 -3.68
N ILE A 43 47.88 -6.37 -4.66
CA ILE A 43 46.50 -6.71 -5.03
C ILE A 43 45.83 -7.49 -3.90
N TRP A 44 46.58 -8.36 -3.21
CA TRP A 44 46.08 -9.08 -2.03
C TRP A 44 45.79 -8.12 -0.88
N SER A 45 46.67 -7.14 -0.64
CA SER A 45 46.41 -6.07 0.33
C SER A 45 45.15 -5.28 -0.02
N LEU A 46 44.97 -4.92 -1.29
CA LEU A 46 43.77 -4.22 -1.76
C LEU A 46 42.50 -5.05 -1.54
N LEU A 47 42.55 -6.36 -1.78
CA LEU A 47 41.43 -7.28 -1.55
C LEU A 47 41.04 -7.33 -0.06
N LEU A 48 42.01 -7.43 0.84
CA LEU A 48 41.74 -7.45 2.28
C LEU A 48 41.15 -6.11 2.75
N VAL A 49 41.67 -4.99 2.27
CA VAL A 49 41.11 -3.66 2.56
C VAL A 49 39.67 -3.55 2.05
N ASN A 50 39.41 -4.00 0.83
CA ASN A 50 38.07 -3.96 0.24
C ASN A 50 37.08 -4.92 0.93
N GLY A 51 37.52 -6.11 1.34
CA GLY A 51 36.67 -7.11 1.99
C GLY A 51 36.31 -6.74 3.43
N PHE A 52 37.28 -6.22 4.19
CA PHE A 52 37.16 -6.08 5.65
C PHE A 52 37.16 -4.63 6.14
N VAL A 53 37.86 -3.70 5.48
CA VAL A 53 37.94 -2.29 5.95
C VAL A 53 36.84 -1.45 5.33
N TRP A 54 36.61 -1.61 4.03
CA TRP A 54 35.64 -0.80 3.27
C TRP A 54 34.21 -0.82 3.83
N PRO A 55 33.61 -1.95 4.27
CA PRO A 55 32.25 -1.95 4.84
C PRO A 55 32.11 -1.03 6.06
N HIS A 56 33.13 -0.99 6.91
CA HIS A 56 33.18 -0.13 8.09
C HIS A 56 33.39 1.34 7.69
N LEU A 57 34.31 1.59 6.75
CA LEU A 57 34.55 2.94 6.23
C LEU A 57 33.30 3.51 5.56
N ALA A 58 32.61 2.74 4.72
CA ALA A 58 31.38 3.13 4.06
C ALA A 58 30.29 3.50 5.09
N TYR A 59 30.13 2.70 6.15
CA TYR A 59 29.19 3.02 7.23
C TYR A 59 29.58 4.29 7.99
N LEU A 60 30.87 4.51 8.27
CA LEU A 60 31.36 5.74 8.89
C LEU A 60 31.11 6.96 8.00
N LEU A 61 31.37 6.86 6.69
CA LEU A 61 31.11 7.92 5.72
C LEU A 61 29.62 8.25 5.62
N ALA A 62 28.75 7.23 5.62
CA ALA A 62 27.31 7.44 5.60
C ALA A 62 26.79 8.06 6.90
N SER A 63 27.24 7.56 8.05
CA SER A 63 26.78 8.02 9.38
C SER A 63 27.25 9.43 9.74
N ARG A 64 28.42 9.86 9.26
CA ARG A 64 28.94 11.23 9.45
C ARG A 64 28.47 12.24 8.40
N SER A 65 27.77 11.80 7.36
CA SER A 65 27.27 12.68 6.29
C SER A 65 26.07 13.50 6.76
N LYS A 66 25.99 14.75 6.29
CA LYS A 66 24.77 15.60 6.44
C LYS A 66 23.54 14.96 5.77
N PHE A 67 23.77 14.16 4.74
CA PHE A 67 22.75 13.40 4.00
C PHE A 67 23.15 11.91 3.97
N PRO A 68 22.81 11.14 5.01
CA PRO A 68 23.24 9.74 5.13
C PRO A 68 22.72 8.82 4.02
N TYR A 69 21.50 9.06 3.55
CA TYR A 69 20.89 8.27 2.47
C TYR A 69 21.66 8.42 1.15
N ASP A 70 21.96 9.65 0.75
CA ASP A 70 22.69 9.93 -0.50
C ASP A 70 24.14 9.47 -0.42
N ALA A 71 24.77 9.61 0.75
CA ALA A 71 26.11 9.06 1.01
C ALA A 71 26.13 7.53 0.89
N GLU A 72 25.11 6.85 1.40
CA GLU A 72 25.02 5.40 1.29
C GLU A 72 24.74 4.93 -0.15
N GLN A 73 23.94 5.67 -0.92
CA GLN A 73 23.80 5.41 -2.35
C GLN A 73 25.13 5.56 -3.10
N ARG A 74 25.96 6.55 -2.74
CA ARG A 74 27.31 6.68 -3.30
C ARG A 74 28.22 5.51 -2.92
N ASN A 75 28.14 5.02 -1.69
CA ASN A 75 28.90 3.84 -1.26
C ASN A 75 28.53 2.59 -2.08
N LEU A 76 27.24 2.40 -2.40
CA LEU A 76 26.80 1.31 -3.28
C LEU A 76 27.34 1.43 -4.71
N LEU A 77 27.56 2.67 -5.21
CA LEU A 77 28.22 2.87 -6.50
C LEU A 77 29.71 2.51 -6.44
N TRP A 78 30.39 2.78 -5.32
CA TRP A 78 31.75 2.29 -5.10
C TRP A 78 31.82 0.77 -5.02
N ASP A 79 30.86 0.12 -4.34
CA ASP A 79 30.73 -1.35 -4.34
C ASP A 79 30.64 -1.89 -5.79
N ALA A 80 29.86 -1.21 -6.64
CA ALA A 80 29.74 -1.56 -8.05
C ALA A 80 31.03 -1.34 -8.84
N LEU A 81 31.74 -0.23 -8.60
CA LEU A 81 33.04 -0.01 -9.21
C LEU A 81 34.04 -1.10 -8.83
N PHE A 82 34.12 -1.44 -7.53
CA PHE A 82 34.98 -2.52 -7.05
C PHE A 82 34.62 -3.87 -7.68
N SER A 83 33.32 -4.17 -7.84
CA SER A 83 32.93 -5.41 -8.52
C SER A 83 33.40 -5.48 -9.97
N GLY A 84 33.34 -4.37 -10.71
CA GLY A 84 33.86 -4.32 -12.08
C GLY A 84 35.37 -4.48 -12.15
N PHE A 85 36.08 -3.81 -11.23
CA PHE A 85 37.53 -3.92 -11.09
C PHE A 85 37.98 -5.35 -10.80
N TRP A 86 37.31 -6.03 -9.85
CA TRP A 86 37.63 -7.42 -9.51
C TRP A 86 37.28 -8.39 -10.66
N ALA A 87 36.13 -8.21 -11.33
CA ALA A 87 35.77 -9.03 -12.50
C ALA A 87 36.87 -9.03 -13.58
N ALA A 88 37.40 -7.85 -13.92
CA ALA A 88 38.48 -7.73 -14.90
C ALA A 88 39.83 -8.23 -14.36
N THR A 89 40.16 -7.98 -13.09
CA THR A 89 41.40 -8.47 -12.46
C THR A 89 41.47 -10.01 -12.44
N LEU A 90 40.31 -10.65 -12.30
CA LEU A 90 40.12 -12.11 -12.37
C LEU A 90 39.99 -12.64 -13.79
N GLN A 91 40.36 -11.83 -14.79
CA GLN A 91 40.30 -12.19 -16.22
C GLN A 91 38.91 -12.68 -16.64
N PHE A 92 37.84 -12.10 -16.10
CA PHE A 92 36.45 -12.46 -16.41
C PHE A 92 36.14 -13.96 -16.24
N THR A 93 36.75 -14.61 -15.25
CA THR A 93 36.44 -16.01 -14.92
C THR A 93 34.92 -16.17 -14.73
N PRO A 94 34.22 -17.02 -15.52
CA PRO A 94 32.76 -16.94 -15.66
C PRO A 94 32.00 -17.03 -14.34
N LEU A 95 32.33 -18.01 -13.50
CA LEU A 95 31.61 -18.26 -12.26
C LEU A 95 31.72 -17.08 -11.29
N THR A 96 32.94 -16.71 -10.90
CA THR A 96 33.19 -15.64 -9.92
C THR A 96 32.76 -14.27 -10.43
N THR A 97 32.87 -14.03 -11.74
CA THR A 97 32.44 -12.76 -12.34
C THR A 97 30.93 -12.61 -12.30
N VAL A 98 30.20 -13.64 -12.75
CA VAL A 98 28.72 -13.60 -12.75
C VAL A 98 28.19 -13.50 -11.32
N THR A 99 28.76 -14.22 -10.35
CA THR A 99 28.33 -14.16 -8.95
C THR A 99 28.49 -12.75 -8.38
N LEU A 100 29.66 -12.14 -8.58
CA LEU A 100 29.99 -10.81 -8.08
C LEU A 100 29.10 -9.72 -8.71
N LEU A 101 28.98 -9.72 -10.04
CA LEU A 101 28.17 -8.73 -10.75
C LEU A 101 26.68 -8.87 -10.42
N SER A 102 26.16 -10.11 -10.36
CA SER A 102 24.76 -10.38 -10.03
C SER A 102 24.42 -9.94 -8.61
N MET A 103 25.31 -10.18 -7.65
CA MET A 103 25.11 -9.77 -6.26
C MET A 103 25.03 -8.25 -6.11
N VAL A 104 25.93 -7.50 -6.76
CA VAL A 104 25.87 -6.04 -6.74
C VAL A 104 24.63 -5.53 -7.48
N ALA A 105 24.22 -6.16 -8.58
CA ALA A 105 22.98 -5.83 -9.26
C ALA A 105 21.76 -6.02 -8.35
N MET A 106 21.67 -7.15 -7.63
CA MET A 106 20.60 -7.41 -6.65
C MET A 106 20.57 -6.34 -5.55
N ASN A 107 21.74 -5.95 -5.01
CA ASN A 107 21.84 -4.89 -4.00
C ASN A 107 21.36 -3.53 -4.53
N ASN A 108 21.77 -3.18 -5.74
CA ASN A 108 21.37 -1.92 -6.37
C ASN A 108 19.85 -1.86 -6.63
N VAL A 109 19.25 -2.96 -7.07
CA VAL A 109 17.80 -3.08 -7.22
C VAL A 109 17.09 -2.96 -5.87
N ALA A 110 17.56 -3.70 -4.85
CA ALA A 110 16.96 -3.69 -3.52
C ALA A 110 17.07 -2.33 -2.82
N ALA A 111 18.15 -1.56 -3.07
CA ALA A 111 18.42 -0.30 -2.40
C ALA A 111 17.86 0.94 -3.14
N GLY A 112 17.82 0.94 -4.48
CA GLY A 112 17.48 2.12 -5.28
C GLY A 112 16.77 1.85 -6.60
N GLY A 113 16.32 0.61 -6.83
CA GLY A 113 15.57 0.20 -8.00
C GLY A 113 16.31 0.41 -9.33
N LYS A 114 15.56 0.63 -10.41
CA LYS A 114 16.09 0.72 -11.78
C LYS A 114 17.16 1.81 -11.96
N ARG A 115 17.00 2.96 -11.30
CA ARG A 115 17.95 4.08 -11.43
C ARG A 115 19.33 3.73 -10.86
N LEU A 116 19.36 3.12 -9.69
CA LEU A 116 20.63 2.71 -9.06
C LEU A 116 21.25 1.52 -9.78
N LEU A 117 20.45 0.60 -10.31
CA LEU A 117 20.94 -0.49 -11.17
C LEU A 117 21.71 0.03 -12.38
N ILE A 118 21.16 0.99 -13.13
CA ILE A 118 21.82 1.57 -14.31
C ILE A 118 23.13 2.26 -13.93
N ARG A 119 23.10 3.12 -12.89
CA ARG A 119 24.31 3.81 -12.41
C ARG A 119 25.38 2.84 -11.91
N GLY A 120 24.97 1.77 -11.23
CA GLY A 120 25.86 0.71 -10.79
C GLY A 120 26.49 -0.06 -11.94
N ALA A 121 25.72 -0.38 -13.00
CA ALA A 121 26.26 -0.99 -14.20
C ALA A 121 27.31 -0.09 -14.89
N LEU A 122 27.06 1.22 -14.97
CA LEU A 122 28.05 2.18 -15.47
C LEU A 122 29.31 2.23 -14.59
N ALA A 123 29.16 2.18 -13.27
CA ALA A 123 30.29 2.12 -12.33
C ALA A 123 31.09 0.82 -12.49
N GLN A 124 30.44 -0.32 -12.75
CA GLN A 124 31.09 -1.60 -13.07
C GLN A 124 31.94 -1.49 -14.34
N VAL A 125 31.40 -0.88 -15.41
CA VAL A 125 32.15 -0.64 -16.66
C VAL A 125 33.38 0.25 -16.40
N ALA A 126 33.23 1.30 -15.58
CA ALA A 126 34.36 2.13 -15.18
C ALA A 126 35.44 1.34 -14.41
N GLY A 127 35.01 0.48 -13.46
CA GLY A 127 35.92 -0.39 -12.71
C GLY A 127 36.67 -1.38 -13.61
N VAL A 128 35.97 -1.97 -14.59
CA VAL A 128 36.58 -2.80 -15.64
C VAL A 128 37.64 -2.02 -16.41
N GLY A 129 37.33 -0.78 -16.81
CA GLY A 129 38.28 0.09 -17.51
C GLY A 129 39.55 0.36 -16.71
N VAL A 130 39.43 0.66 -15.41
CA VAL A 130 40.59 0.86 -14.52
C VAL A 130 41.47 -0.38 -14.43
N ALA A 131 40.87 -1.56 -14.23
CA ALA A 131 41.63 -2.81 -14.18
C ALA A 131 42.27 -3.14 -15.54
N GLY A 132 41.56 -2.89 -16.64
CA GLY A 132 42.07 -3.09 -18.01
C GLY A 132 43.27 -2.20 -18.33
N LEU A 133 43.31 -0.97 -17.83
CA LEU A 133 44.48 -0.09 -17.96
C LEU A 133 45.70 -0.59 -17.18
N LEU A 134 45.48 -1.23 -16.02
CA LEU A 134 46.56 -1.72 -15.16
C LEU A 134 47.13 -3.08 -15.60
N PHE A 135 46.28 -3.96 -16.12
CA PHE A 135 46.63 -5.37 -16.35
C PHE A 135 46.36 -5.88 -17.76
N GLY A 136 45.77 -5.06 -18.64
CA GLY A 136 45.18 -5.54 -19.87
C GLY A 136 43.84 -6.25 -19.67
N ILE A 137 43.09 -6.41 -20.75
CA ILE A 137 41.83 -7.14 -20.76
C ILE A 137 42.13 -8.57 -21.23
N HIS A 138 41.95 -9.53 -20.32
CA HIS A 138 42.13 -10.95 -20.59
C HIS A 138 40.88 -11.72 -20.20
N PHE A 139 40.59 -12.80 -20.92
CA PHE A 139 39.45 -13.68 -20.64
C PHE A 139 39.96 -15.10 -20.35
N ASN A 140 39.60 -15.62 -19.18
CA ASN A 140 39.93 -16.97 -18.76
C ASN A 140 38.64 -17.80 -18.61
N PRO A 141 38.35 -18.74 -19.52
CA PRO A 141 37.15 -19.57 -19.46
C PRO A 141 37.23 -20.68 -18.42
N SER A 142 38.40 -20.96 -17.83
CA SER A 142 38.58 -22.09 -16.92
C SER A 142 37.95 -21.83 -15.55
N VAL A 143 37.29 -22.85 -15.01
CA VAL A 143 36.68 -22.81 -13.68
C VAL A 143 37.25 -23.96 -12.83
N SER A 144 37.81 -23.63 -11.67
CA SER A 144 38.37 -24.64 -10.74
C SER A 144 37.34 -25.10 -9.72
N LEU A 145 37.49 -26.33 -9.20
CA LEU A 145 36.63 -26.85 -8.12
C LEU A 145 36.66 -25.96 -6.87
N VAL A 146 37.81 -25.34 -6.56
CA VAL A 146 37.94 -24.39 -5.45
C VAL A 146 37.04 -23.17 -5.66
N GLN A 147 36.99 -22.63 -6.88
CA GLN A 147 36.09 -21.51 -7.21
C GLN A 147 34.62 -21.91 -7.10
N VAL A 148 34.27 -23.13 -7.51
CA VAL A 148 32.91 -23.67 -7.36
C VAL A 148 32.49 -23.65 -5.90
N TYR A 149 33.23 -24.34 -5.02
CA TYR A 149 32.90 -24.40 -3.60
C TYR A 149 32.93 -23.03 -2.92
N ALA A 150 33.85 -22.14 -3.32
CA ALA A 150 33.93 -20.79 -2.78
C ALA A 150 32.73 -19.89 -3.18
N CYS A 151 32.08 -20.15 -4.32
CA CYS A 151 30.92 -19.39 -4.78
C CYS A 151 29.58 -19.99 -4.32
N LEU A 152 29.51 -21.27 -3.96
CA LEU A 152 28.25 -21.94 -3.59
C LEU A 152 27.47 -21.24 -2.47
N PRO A 153 28.07 -20.84 -1.33
CA PRO A 153 27.33 -20.12 -0.29
C PRO A 153 26.76 -18.80 -0.80
N MET A 154 27.51 -18.10 -1.65
CA MET A 154 27.11 -16.82 -2.22
C MET A 154 25.98 -16.97 -3.24
N LEU A 155 25.98 -18.04 -4.05
CA LEU A 155 24.91 -18.32 -5.02
C LEU A 155 23.60 -18.79 -4.37
N THR A 156 23.67 -19.42 -3.21
CA THR A 156 22.50 -20.04 -2.56
C THR A 156 21.96 -19.17 -1.42
N LEU A 157 22.79 -18.85 -0.42
CA LEU A 157 22.35 -18.19 0.80
C LEU A 157 22.04 -16.70 0.56
N TYR A 158 22.80 -16.05 -0.32
CA TYR A 158 22.67 -14.60 -0.52
C TYR A 158 21.35 -14.20 -1.22
N PRO A 159 20.97 -14.79 -2.37
CA PRO A 159 19.68 -14.50 -3.00
C PRO A 159 18.51 -14.89 -2.10
N MET A 160 18.61 -16.01 -1.37
CA MET A 160 17.59 -16.45 -0.42
C MET A 160 17.42 -15.42 0.71
N ALA A 161 18.52 -14.90 1.27
CA ALA A 161 18.48 -13.87 2.31
C ALA A 161 17.84 -12.57 1.80
N ILE A 162 18.24 -12.08 0.62
CA ILE A 162 17.62 -10.89 0.01
C ILE A 162 16.13 -11.14 -0.26
N GLY A 163 15.79 -12.28 -0.84
CA GLY A 163 14.41 -12.67 -1.14
C GLY A 163 13.53 -12.67 0.12
N MET A 164 14.00 -13.27 1.22
CA MET A 164 13.30 -13.27 2.50
C MET A 164 13.12 -11.86 3.07
N VAL A 165 14.13 -10.99 2.96
CA VAL A 165 14.03 -9.60 3.43
C VAL A 165 13.02 -8.81 2.58
N CYS A 166 13.04 -8.96 1.26
CA CYS A 166 12.10 -8.33 0.35
C CYS A 166 10.65 -8.82 0.61
N TYR A 167 10.46 -10.12 0.81
CA TYR A 167 9.15 -10.70 1.14
C TYR A 167 8.59 -10.16 2.47
N LYS A 168 9.40 -10.15 3.54
CA LYS A 168 8.99 -9.59 4.83
C LYS A 168 8.64 -8.10 4.74
N LEU A 169 9.37 -7.33 3.94
CA LEU A 169 9.05 -5.93 3.70
C LEU A 169 7.73 -5.75 2.96
N ALA A 170 7.46 -6.58 1.95
CA ALA A 170 6.22 -6.52 1.18
C ALA A 170 5.00 -6.81 2.06
N ILE A 171 5.08 -7.82 2.95
CA ILE A 171 4.01 -8.13 3.91
C ILE A 171 3.79 -6.96 4.87
N LYS A 172 4.83 -6.46 5.55
CA LYS A 172 4.70 -5.35 6.50
C LYS A 172 4.11 -4.10 5.86
N LEU A 173 4.50 -3.81 4.61
CA LEU A 173 3.95 -2.68 3.87
C LEU A 173 2.43 -2.87 3.61
N SER A 174 2.02 -4.08 3.25
CA SER A 174 0.61 -4.44 3.06
C SER A 174 -0.20 -4.30 4.36
N GLU A 175 0.33 -4.79 5.47
CA GLU A 175 -0.30 -4.67 6.80
C GLU A 175 -0.48 -3.21 7.22
N HIS A 176 0.57 -2.39 7.12
CA HIS A 176 0.46 -0.97 7.43
C HIS A 176 -0.54 -0.24 6.53
N LYS A 177 -0.58 -0.59 5.23
CA LYS A 177 -1.58 -0.05 4.31
C LYS A 177 -3.01 -0.41 4.74
N ARG A 178 -3.24 -1.66 5.15
CA ARG A 178 -4.54 -2.12 5.67
C ARG A 178 -4.91 -1.41 6.97
N ALA A 179 -3.98 -1.28 7.90
CA ALA A 179 -4.22 -0.57 9.17
C ALA A 179 -4.56 0.91 8.94
N LEU A 180 -3.83 1.59 8.06
CA LEU A 180 -4.14 2.98 7.67
C LEU A 180 -5.52 3.09 7.02
N SER A 181 -5.88 2.13 6.16
CA SER A 181 -7.21 2.09 5.54
C SER A 181 -8.32 1.85 6.57
N ALA A 182 -8.07 1.02 7.59
CA ALA A 182 -9.00 0.77 8.69
C ALA A 182 -9.18 1.99 9.60
N LEU A 183 -8.14 2.81 9.76
CA LEU A 183 -8.20 4.09 10.48
C LEU A 183 -8.82 5.23 9.66
N SER A 184 -9.00 5.06 8.35
CA SER A 184 -9.73 6.04 7.54
C SER A 184 -11.17 6.09 8.04
N ARG A 185 -11.69 7.29 8.32
CA ARG A 185 -13.12 7.46 8.64
C ARG A 185 -14.02 7.51 7.41
N ILE A 186 -13.40 7.65 6.24
CA ILE A 186 -14.06 8.02 4.99
C ILE A 186 -13.92 6.88 3.98
N ASP A 187 -15.01 6.60 3.27
CA ASP A 187 -15.02 5.73 2.10
C ASP A 187 -14.33 6.42 0.92
N SER A 188 -13.30 5.77 0.37
CA SER A 188 -12.45 6.37 -0.67
C SER A 188 -13.16 6.65 -1.99
N LEU A 189 -14.28 5.97 -2.28
CA LEU A 189 -15.02 6.13 -3.53
C LEU A 189 -16.00 7.31 -3.45
N THR A 190 -16.77 7.39 -2.37
CA THR A 190 -17.89 8.32 -2.19
C THR A 190 -17.53 9.54 -1.35
N GLY A 191 -16.45 9.46 -0.58
CA GLY A 191 -16.07 10.50 0.39
C GLY A 191 -17.03 10.61 1.59
N LEU A 192 -18.02 9.74 1.72
CA LEU A 192 -18.89 9.67 2.90
C LEU A 192 -18.19 8.91 4.02
N LEU A 193 -18.82 8.84 5.20
CA LEU A 193 -18.33 7.95 6.27
C LEU A 193 -18.28 6.50 5.76
N ASN A 194 -17.26 5.75 6.14
CA ASN A 194 -17.28 4.31 5.89
C ASN A 194 -18.20 3.59 6.88
N HIS A 195 -18.51 2.33 6.57
CA HIS A 195 -19.36 1.44 7.38
C HIS A 195 -19.03 1.50 8.88
N GLY A 196 -17.76 1.33 9.25
CA GLY A 196 -17.32 1.35 10.65
C GLY A 196 -17.60 2.68 11.35
N SER A 197 -17.16 3.78 10.72
CA SER A 197 -17.30 5.12 11.32
C SER A 197 -18.75 5.56 11.43
N TRP A 198 -19.59 5.20 10.46
CA TRP A 198 -21.02 5.49 10.52
C TRP A 198 -21.69 4.70 11.64
N LYS A 199 -21.36 3.41 11.81
CA LYS A 199 -21.90 2.56 12.86
C LYS A 199 -21.48 3.02 14.27
N ASP A 200 -20.24 3.47 14.45
CA ASP A 200 -19.77 4.05 15.71
C ASP A 200 -20.56 5.32 16.07
N LEU A 201 -20.85 6.16 15.08
CA LEU A 201 -21.66 7.36 15.27
C LEU A 201 -23.12 7.03 15.54
N LEU A 202 -23.68 5.98 14.93
CA LEU A 202 -25.02 5.49 15.24
C LEU A 202 -25.13 5.10 16.71
N GLN A 203 -24.16 4.35 17.23
CA GLN A 203 -24.11 3.97 18.64
C GLN A 203 -24.07 5.21 19.54
N LEU A 204 -23.20 6.18 19.23
CA LEU A 204 -23.10 7.42 20.00
C LEU A 204 -24.42 8.21 20.01
N LYS A 205 -25.08 8.32 18.85
CA LYS A 205 -26.35 9.04 18.71
C LYS A 205 -27.49 8.32 19.42
N PHE A 206 -27.54 7.00 19.35
CA PHE A 206 -28.50 6.18 20.07
C PHE A 206 -28.45 6.43 21.59
N HIS A 207 -27.25 6.37 22.19
CA HIS A 207 -27.08 6.64 23.62
C HIS A 207 -27.48 8.07 23.99
N LYS A 208 -27.16 9.05 23.13
CA LYS A 208 -27.57 10.45 23.33
C LYS A 208 -29.10 10.60 23.30
N CYS A 209 -29.77 9.93 22.39
CA CYS A 209 -31.23 9.92 22.31
C CYS A 209 -31.88 9.28 23.55
N GLN A 210 -31.36 8.14 24.02
CA GLN A 210 -31.82 7.49 25.26
C GLN A 210 -31.73 8.42 26.48
N GLN A 211 -30.64 9.19 26.60
CA GLN A 211 -30.41 10.07 27.74
C GLN A 211 -31.23 11.36 27.71
N GLN A 212 -31.44 11.93 26.52
CA GLN A 212 -31.99 13.28 26.35
C GLN A 212 -33.45 13.28 25.86
N GLN A 213 -34.09 12.13 25.74
CA GLN A 213 -35.40 11.96 25.07
C GLN A 213 -35.43 12.65 23.70
N GLY A 214 -34.32 12.57 22.98
CA GLY A 214 -34.13 13.30 21.72
C GLY A 214 -34.80 12.60 20.54
N HIS A 215 -35.34 13.39 19.60
CA HIS A 215 -35.83 12.85 18.34
C HIS A 215 -34.68 12.66 17.35
N ALA A 216 -34.56 11.49 16.75
CA ALA A 216 -33.66 11.25 15.63
C ALA A 216 -34.30 10.23 14.69
N THR A 217 -33.98 10.30 13.41
CA THR A 217 -34.41 9.32 12.42
C THR A 217 -33.18 8.79 11.68
N ILE A 218 -33.16 7.51 11.36
CA ILE A 218 -32.16 6.93 10.45
C ILE A 218 -32.81 6.48 9.15
N ALA A 219 -32.03 6.53 8.09
CA ALA A 219 -32.37 6.00 6.77
C ALA A 219 -31.37 4.92 6.37
N LEU A 220 -31.86 3.78 5.88
CA LEU A 220 -31.08 2.90 5.01
C LEU A 220 -31.55 3.08 3.57
N ILE A 221 -30.61 3.16 2.65
CA ILE A 221 -30.82 3.49 1.25
C ILE A 221 -30.10 2.42 0.43
N ASP A 222 -30.77 1.88 -0.58
CA ASP A 222 -30.21 0.91 -1.50
C ASP A 222 -30.44 1.36 -2.94
N ILE A 223 -29.43 1.19 -3.80
CA ILE A 223 -29.57 1.47 -5.23
C ILE A 223 -30.22 0.27 -5.90
N ASP A 224 -31.43 0.47 -6.39
CA ASP A 224 -32.20 -0.60 -7.04
C ASP A 224 -31.44 -1.15 -8.26
N HIS A 225 -31.39 -2.48 -8.36
CA HIS A 225 -30.79 -3.19 -9.49
C HIS A 225 -29.29 -2.86 -9.74
N PHE A 226 -28.54 -2.41 -8.73
CA PHE A 226 -27.14 -2.01 -8.91
C PHE A 226 -26.25 -3.12 -9.51
N LYS A 227 -26.47 -4.38 -9.14
CA LYS A 227 -25.77 -5.51 -9.74
C LYS A 227 -25.98 -5.57 -11.27
N GLN A 228 -27.20 -5.37 -11.74
CA GLN A 228 -27.52 -5.34 -13.17
C GLN A 228 -26.85 -4.16 -13.89
N ILE A 229 -26.71 -3.01 -13.23
CA ILE A 229 -25.95 -1.86 -13.77
C ILE A 229 -24.48 -2.25 -13.97
N ASN A 230 -23.86 -2.89 -12.98
CA ASN A 230 -22.48 -3.36 -13.10
C ASN A 230 -22.33 -4.42 -14.20
N ASP A 231 -23.26 -5.38 -14.27
CA ASP A 231 -23.19 -6.47 -15.23
C ASP A 231 -23.40 -5.97 -16.68
N SER A 232 -24.25 -4.96 -16.88
CA SER A 232 -24.60 -4.43 -18.21
C SER A 232 -23.65 -3.34 -18.71
N HIS A 233 -23.05 -2.57 -17.80
CA HIS A 233 -22.30 -1.35 -18.15
C HIS A 233 -20.89 -1.28 -17.54
N GLY A 234 -20.51 -2.27 -16.74
CA GLY A 234 -19.20 -2.37 -16.09
C GLY A 234 -19.08 -1.56 -14.80
N HIS A 235 -18.11 -1.94 -13.97
CA HIS A 235 -17.87 -1.33 -12.65
C HIS A 235 -17.56 0.16 -12.68
N ILE A 236 -17.00 0.70 -13.77
CA ILE A 236 -16.70 2.14 -13.90
C ILE A 236 -18.01 2.95 -13.87
N VAL A 237 -19.06 2.46 -14.53
CA VAL A 237 -20.37 3.11 -14.55
C VAL A 237 -21.06 2.96 -13.19
N GLY A 238 -20.97 1.78 -12.56
CA GLY A 238 -21.46 1.57 -11.20
C GLY A 238 -20.81 2.54 -10.19
N ASP A 239 -19.49 2.71 -10.25
CA ASP A 239 -18.75 3.66 -9.44
C ASP A 239 -19.22 5.11 -9.67
N ALA A 240 -19.56 5.49 -10.90
CA ALA A 240 -20.12 6.81 -11.19
C ALA A 240 -21.51 7.00 -10.55
N VAL A 241 -22.35 5.97 -10.55
CA VAL A 241 -23.66 5.98 -9.89
C VAL A 241 -23.51 6.14 -8.37
N LEU A 242 -22.58 5.39 -7.75
CA LEU A 242 -22.28 5.51 -6.31
C LEU A 242 -21.78 6.91 -5.94
N ARG A 243 -20.88 7.48 -6.74
CA ARG A 243 -20.42 8.86 -6.55
C ARG A 243 -21.56 9.85 -6.70
N GLN A 244 -22.45 9.68 -7.67
CA GLN A 244 -23.58 10.58 -7.83
C GLN A 244 -24.49 10.56 -6.61
N LEU A 245 -24.84 9.38 -6.08
CA LEU A 245 -25.67 9.30 -4.88
C LEU A 245 -25.01 10.04 -3.70
N SER A 246 -23.69 9.91 -3.55
CA SER A 246 -22.96 10.63 -2.50
C SER A 246 -23.03 12.16 -2.64
N VAL A 247 -23.04 12.67 -3.87
CA VAL A 247 -23.21 14.10 -4.15
C VAL A 247 -24.61 14.55 -3.79
N GLU A 248 -25.64 13.78 -4.18
CA GLU A 248 -27.03 14.12 -3.86
C GLU A 248 -27.31 14.07 -2.35
N LEU A 249 -26.76 13.09 -1.65
CA LEU A 249 -26.83 13.05 -0.18
C LEU A 249 -26.18 14.28 0.44
N ARG A 250 -24.95 14.65 0.03
CA ARG A 250 -24.27 15.84 0.57
C ARG A 250 -25.02 17.14 0.30
N ARG A 251 -25.74 17.25 -0.83
CA ARG A 251 -26.56 18.43 -1.16
C ARG A 251 -27.86 18.49 -0.38
N ALA A 252 -28.48 17.35 -0.13
CA ALA A 252 -29.76 17.28 0.55
C ALA A 252 -29.66 17.38 2.08
N LEU A 253 -28.50 16.99 2.64
CA LEU A 253 -28.27 16.87 4.07
C LEU A 253 -27.71 18.16 4.69
N ARG A 254 -28.07 18.39 5.96
CA ARG A 254 -27.57 19.50 6.78
C ARG A 254 -26.17 19.17 7.31
N GLU A 255 -25.46 20.17 7.82
CA GLU A 255 -24.11 19.99 8.39
C GLU A 255 -24.05 18.96 9.53
N ASN A 256 -25.12 18.84 10.32
CA ASN A 256 -25.22 17.90 11.44
C ASN A 256 -25.70 16.49 11.05
N ASP A 257 -26.13 16.30 9.81
CA ASP A 257 -26.60 15.01 9.32
C ASP A 257 -25.40 14.14 8.90
N LEU A 258 -25.47 12.84 9.16
CA LEU A 258 -24.33 11.94 9.00
C LEU A 258 -24.62 10.87 7.94
N ALA A 259 -24.06 11.04 6.75
CA ALA A 259 -24.15 10.04 5.67
C ALA A 259 -22.92 9.13 5.64
N GLY A 260 -23.17 7.83 5.41
CA GLY A 260 -22.14 6.82 5.23
C GLY A 260 -22.48 5.81 4.15
N ARG A 261 -21.46 5.16 3.60
CA ARG A 261 -21.61 3.98 2.74
C ARG A 261 -21.51 2.73 3.61
N TYR A 262 -22.61 2.00 3.72
CA TYR A 262 -22.75 0.87 4.62
C TYR A 262 -22.14 -0.42 4.05
N GLY A 263 -22.30 -0.65 2.74
CA GLY A 263 -21.66 -1.76 2.04
C GLY A 263 -22.10 -1.80 0.58
N GLY A 264 -21.21 -2.11 -0.37
CA GLY A 264 -21.59 -2.22 -1.79
C GLY A 264 -22.35 -1.00 -2.32
N ASP A 265 -23.65 -1.18 -2.52
CA ASP A 265 -24.68 -0.26 -3.00
C ASP A 265 -25.59 0.35 -1.90
N GLU A 266 -25.35 -0.01 -0.65
CA GLU A 266 -26.09 0.44 0.51
C GLU A 266 -25.46 1.68 1.16
N PHE A 267 -26.31 2.65 1.48
CA PHE A 267 -25.98 3.90 2.13
C PHE A 267 -26.85 4.06 3.38
N CYS A 268 -26.32 4.77 4.37
CA CYS A 268 -27.09 5.09 5.56
C CYS A 268 -26.95 6.55 5.94
N VAL A 269 -28.00 7.09 6.56
CA VAL A 269 -28.04 8.47 7.03
C VAL A 269 -28.55 8.51 8.46
N ILE A 270 -27.90 9.28 9.33
CA ILE A 270 -28.43 9.67 10.63
C ILE A 270 -28.89 11.12 10.53
N LEU A 271 -30.14 11.38 10.91
CA LEU A 271 -30.80 12.68 10.88
C LEU A 271 -31.13 13.09 12.32
N PRO A 272 -30.18 13.72 13.05
CA PRO A 272 -30.39 14.12 14.43
C PRO A 272 -31.44 15.24 14.51
N GLN A 273 -32.28 15.21 15.54
CA GLN A 273 -33.32 16.23 15.79
C GLN A 273 -34.30 16.38 14.62
N MET A 274 -34.46 15.31 13.82
CA MET A 274 -35.38 15.29 12.68
C MET A 274 -36.53 14.30 12.94
N PRO A 275 -37.77 14.78 13.08
CA PRO A 275 -38.95 13.92 13.14
C PRO A 275 -39.13 13.12 11.86
N LEU A 276 -39.79 11.97 11.97
CA LEU A 276 -39.99 11.01 10.89
C LEU A 276 -40.61 11.62 9.63
N ALA A 277 -41.62 12.47 9.78
CA ALA A 277 -42.28 13.14 8.64
C ALA A 277 -41.33 14.06 7.86
N GLN A 278 -40.45 14.80 8.56
CA GLN A 278 -39.45 15.65 7.90
C GLN A 278 -38.35 14.82 7.24
N ALA A 279 -37.93 13.74 7.89
CA ALA A 279 -36.97 12.79 7.33
C ALA A 279 -37.51 12.13 6.05
N ALA A 280 -38.80 11.76 6.03
CA ALA A 280 -39.47 11.22 4.86
C ALA A 280 -39.44 12.20 3.68
N LEU A 281 -39.80 13.47 3.91
CA LEU A 281 -39.73 14.50 2.86
C LEU A 281 -38.30 14.71 2.34
N ALA A 282 -37.30 14.74 3.23
CA ALA A 282 -35.91 14.91 2.84
C ALA A 282 -35.40 13.73 1.99
N MET A 283 -35.73 12.50 2.38
CA MET A 283 -35.33 11.29 1.64
C MET A 283 -36.10 11.12 0.34
N GLU A 284 -37.36 11.54 0.28
CA GLU A 284 -38.15 11.55 -0.95
C GLU A 284 -37.52 12.49 -1.99
N ARG A 285 -37.08 13.67 -1.57
CA ARG A 285 -36.33 14.60 -2.44
C ARG A 285 -35.04 13.99 -2.98
N VAL A 286 -34.30 13.24 -2.15
CA VAL A 286 -33.09 12.52 -2.60
C VAL A 286 -33.45 11.47 -3.64
N ARG A 287 -34.49 10.66 -3.38
CA ARG A 287 -35.00 9.63 -4.30
C ARG A 287 -35.39 10.22 -5.65
N GLU A 288 -36.22 11.26 -5.65
CA GLU A 288 -36.67 11.96 -6.86
C GLU A 288 -35.50 12.54 -7.65
N THR A 289 -34.61 13.28 -6.98
CA THR A 289 -33.44 13.90 -7.63
C THR A 289 -32.52 12.84 -8.23
N PHE A 290 -32.26 11.76 -7.50
CA PHE A 290 -31.43 10.66 -7.99
C PHE A 290 -32.08 9.92 -9.17
N SER A 291 -33.40 9.69 -9.14
CA SER A 291 -34.11 9.06 -10.28
C SER A 291 -34.08 9.88 -11.58
N ASN A 292 -33.90 11.19 -11.44
CA ASN A 292 -33.73 12.11 -12.57
C ASN A 292 -32.29 12.18 -13.09
N TYR A 293 -31.32 11.58 -12.39
CA TYR A 293 -29.93 11.51 -12.85
C TYR A 293 -29.83 10.80 -14.20
N ARG A 294 -29.02 11.36 -15.09
CA ARG A 294 -28.65 10.79 -16.38
C ARG A 294 -27.15 10.72 -16.46
N ASN A 295 -26.60 9.51 -16.61
CA ASN A 295 -25.16 9.34 -16.75
C ASN A 295 -24.71 9.94 -18.10
N PRO A 296 -23.67 10.80 -18.14
CA PRO A 296 -23.21 11.42 -19.38
C PRO A 296 -22.76 10.42 -20.45
N GLN A 297 -22.19 9.27 -20.04
CA GLN A 297 -21.74 8.22 -20.93
C GLN A 297 -22.88 7.31 -21.38
N ILE A 298 -23.94 7.19 -20.57
CA ILE A 298 -25.11 6.33 -20.84
C ILE A 298 -26.40 7.08 -20.48
N PRO A 299 -26.90 8.00 -21.33
CA PRO A 299 -28.08 8.82 -21.04
C PRO A 299 -29.39 8.01 -20.86
N GLN A 300 -29.43 6.80 -21.41
CA GLN A 300 -30.55 5.86 -21.27
C GLN A 300 -30.61 5.20 -19.89
N LEU A 301 -29.50 5.21 -19.13
CA LEU A 301 -29.44 4.58 -17.80
C LEU A 301 -30.50 5.21 -16.89
N ARG A 302 -31.29 4.35 -16.24
CA ARG A 302 -32.25 4.72 -15.21
C ARG A 302 -31.78 4.11 -13.90
N VAL A 303 -31.81 4.92 -12.86
CA VAL A 303 -31.44 4.53 -11.50
C VAL A 303 -32.57 4.92 -10.57
N SER A 304 -32.77 4.17 -9.49
CA SER A 304 -33.74 4.48 -8.45
C SER A 304 -33.21 4.02 -7.11
N LEU A 305 -33.87 4.47 -6.03
CA LEU A 305 -33.51 4.12 -4.67
C LEU A 305 -34.71 3.51 -3.97
N SER A 306 -34.46 2.46 -3.19
CA SER A 306 -35.35 2.03 -2.12
C SER A 306 -34.81 2.58 -0.81
N ILE A 307 -35.67 3.17 0.03
CA ILE A 307 -35.27 3.82 1.28
C ILE A 307 -36.16 3.34 2.43
N GLY A 308 -35.55 2.87 3.51
CA GLY A 308 -36.24 2.52 4.76
C GLY A 308 -35.92 3.52 5.86
N LEU A 309 -36.94 4.06 6.52
CA LEU A 309 -36.81 5.02 7.62
C LEU A 309 -37.25 4.42 8.95
N ALA A 310 -36.50 4.69 10.01
CA ALA A 310 -36.94 4.42 11.37
C ALA A 310 -36.62 5.58 12.31
N GLN A 311 -37.65 6.07 13.01
CA GLN A 311 -37.48 7.04 14.08
C GLN A 311 -36.97 6.32 15.33
N PHE A 312 -36.11 6.98 16.11
CA PHE A 312 -35.72 6.50 17.43
C PHE A 312 -36.94 6.35 18.33
N GLN A 313 -37.01 5.23 19.04
CA GLN A 313 -38.01 4.96 20.06
C GLN A 313 -37.33 4.56 21.37
N GLN A 314 -37.93 4.95 22.50
CA GLN A 314 -37.42 4.60 23.83
C GLN A 314 -37.49 3.08 24.11
N SER A 315 -38.31 2.34 23.36
CA SER A 315 -38.44 0.89 23.41
C SER A 315 -37.22 0.14 22.86
N TYR A 316 -36.37 0.80 22.06
CA TYR A 316 -35.17 0.16 21.53
C TYR A 316 -34.12 -0.03 22.62
N THR A 317 -33.66 -1.28 22.78
CA THR A 317 -32.66 -1.66 23.77
C THR A 317 -31.24 -1.30 23.35
N ASP A 318 -30.95 -1.37 22.04
CA ASP A 318 -29.66 -1.01 21.46
C ASP A 318 -29.80 -0.37 20.06
N ALA A 319 -28.68 0.16 19.56
CA ALA A 319 -28.60 0.75 18.23
C ALA A 319 -28.84 -0.26 17.09
N ALA A 320 -28.62 -1.56 17.33
CA ALA A 320 -28.82 -2.60 16.32
C ALA A 320 -30.32 -2.85 16.10
N MET A 321 -31.13 -2.81 17.16
CA MET A 321 -32.59 -2.89 17.06
C MET A 321 -33.16 -1.71 16.27
N TRP A 322 -32.65 -0.50 16.50
CA TRP A 322 -33.03 0.68 15.72
C TRP A 322 -32.66 0.54 14.24
N LEU A 323 -31.44 0.07 13.95
CA LEU A 323 -30.98 -0.21 12.59
C LEU A 323 -31.85 -1.26 11.90
N ASN A 324 -32.18 -2.35 12.61
CA ASN A 324 -33.04 -3.42 12.09
C ASN A 324 -34.46 -2.92 11.77
N ALA A 325 -34.98 -1.93 12.49
CA ALA A 325 -36.29 -1.34 12.18
C ALA A 325 -36.27 -0.61 10.82
N ALA A 326 -35.19 0.12 10.52
CA ALA A 326 -35.01 0.79 9.23
C ALA A 326 -34.68 -0.22 8.10
N ASP A 327 -33.96 -1.30 8.40
CA ASP A 327 -33.72 -2.41 7.47
C ASP A 327 -35.02 -3.12 7.08
N ARG A 328 -35.91 -3.42 8.04
CA ARG A 328 -37.25 -3.94 7.76
C ARG A 328 -38.04 -3.00 6.85
N ALA A 329 -38.00 -1.69 7.12
CA ALA A 329 -38.67 -0.71 6.28
C ALA A 329 -38.10 -0.70 4.85
N LEU A 330 -36.78 -0.81 4.70
CA LEU A 330 -36.10 -0.90 3.40
C LEU A 330 -36.48 -2.19 2.66
N TYR A 331 -36.55 -3.32 3.35
CA TYR A 331 -37.01 -4.58 2.78
C TYR A 331 -38.43 -4.44 2.20
N VAL A 332 -39.36 -3.86 2.96
CA VAL A 332 -40.73 -3.59 2.48
C VAL A 332 -40.73 -2.65 1.28
N ALA A 333 -39.86 -1.62 1.24
CA ALA A 333 -39.72 -0.76 0.07
C ALA A 333 -39.29 -1.55 -1.18
N LYS A 334 -38.34 -2.49 -1.02
CA LYS A 334 -37.86 -3.36 -2.11
C LYS A 334 -38.94 -4.34 -2.58
N ASP A 335 -39.70 -4.92 -1.66
CA ASP A 335 -40.71 -5.94 -1.95
C ASP A 335 -41.98 -5.34 -2.59
N THR A 336 -42.37 -4.13 -2.18
CA THR A 336 -43.60 -3.48 -2.66
C THR A 336 -43.45 -2.77 -4.01
N GLY A 337 -42.31 -2.92 -4.69
CA GLY A 337 -42.09 -2.42 -6.05
C GLY A 337 -40.94 -1.43 -6.21
N ARG A 338 -40.05 -1.28 -5.20
CA ARG A 338 -38.85 -0.43 -5.23
C ARG A 338 -39.17 1.06 -5.47
N ASN A 339 -38.12 1.86 -5.70
CA ASN A 339 -38.21 3.28 -6.03
C ASN A 339 -39.14 4.07 -5.09
N ARG A 340 -38.99 3.89 -3.78
CA ARG A 340 -39.85 4.51 -2.77
C ARG A 340 -39.16 4.67 -1.43
N VAL A 341 -39.71 5.58 -0.64
CA VAL A 341 -39.45 5.67 0.79
C VAL A 341 -40.52 4.90 1.54
N ASN A 342 -40.11 4.02 2.44
CA ASN A 342 -40.99 3.34 3.37
C ASN A 342 -40.57 3.66 4.82
N ILE A 343 -41.56 3.67 5.71
CA ILE A 343 -41.39 4.00 7.12
C ILE A 343 -41.61 2.73 7.94
N SER A 344 -40.86 2.55 9.03
CA SER A 344 -41.05 1.44 9.95
C SER A 344 -42.38 1.55 10.68
N ASP A 345 -43.20 0.49 10.64
CA ASP A 345 -44.55 0.44 11.21
C ASP A 345 -44.59 0.36 12.76
N ASP A 346 -43.43 0.26 13.42
CA ASP A 346 -43.34 0.16 14.89
C ASP A 346 -43.87 1.42 15.63
N VAL A 347 -44.34 2.44 14.91
CA VAL A 347 -44.83 3.73 15.43
C VAL A 347 -46.31 3.70 15.83
N ILE A 348 -47.12 2.72 15.40
CA ILE A 348 -48.60 2.85 15.46
C ILE A 348 -49.26 2.18 16.70
N ALA A 349 -48.52 1.55 17.61
CA ALA A 349 -49.12 0.83 18.74
C ALA A 349 -49.44 1.66 20.02
N GLN A 350 -49.46 3.01 19.98
CA GLN A 350 -49.68 3.84 21.19
C GLN A 350 -50.76 4.94 21.07
N THR A 351 -51.70 4.82 20.14
CA THR A 351 -52.96 5.60 20.21
C THR A 351 -54.14 4.71 19.88
N ALA A 352 -54.63 4.00 20.90
CA ALA A 352 -55.99 3.46 20.98
C ALA A 352 -56.45 3.52 22.44
#